data_AF-A0A1R3J0U1-F1
#
_entry.id   AF-A0A1R3J0U1-F1
#
_cell.length_a   1.000
_cell.length_b   1.000
_cell.length_c   1.000
_cell.angle_alpha   90.00
_cell.angle_beta   90.00
_cell.angle_gamma   90.00
#
_symmetry.space_group_name_H-M   'P 1'
#
loop_
_entity.id
_entity.type
_entity.pdbx_description
1 polymer ?
#
loop_
_entity_poly.entity_id
_entity_poly.type
_entity_poly.pdbx_seq_one_letter_code
_entity_poly.pdbx_strand_id
1 'polypeptide(L)' 'MLATMTPDLQKHHEEMDVFDMIEYLKQLYQGQARQERFDVSKALFGCKMAKRNSVGTYVLKMIGYVESLERLGFPLGQ' A
#
# COMPACT_ATOMS: atom_id res chain seq x y z
N MET A 1 -21.10 0.99 -2.84
CA MET A 1 -19.80 0.60 -3.40
C MET A 1 -19.82 0.40 -4.92
N LEU A 2 -20.92 -0.06 -5.54
CA LEU A 2 -21.08 -0.03 -7.01
C LEU A 2 -21.01 1.39 -7.59
N ALA A 3 -21.61 2.38 -6.93
CA ALA A 3 -21.67 3.78 -7.39
C ALA A 3 -20.30 4.52 -7.42
N THR A 4 -19.25 3.93 -6.83
CA THR A 4 -17.89 4.52 -6.81
C THR A 4 -16.91 3.79 -7.72
N MET A 5 -17.33 2.72 -8.40
CA MET A 5 -16.51 2.02 -9.38
C MET A 5 -16.64 2.67 -10.76
N THR A 6 -15.54 2.72 -11.50
CA THR A 6 -15.58 3.14 -12.91
C THR A 6 -16.36 2.13 -13.76
N PRO A 7 -17.04 2.57 -14.82
CA PRO A 7 -17.84 1.69 -15.69
C PRO A 7 -17.04 0.53 -16.27
N ASP A 8 -15.76 0.74 -16.59
CA ASP A 8 -14.88 -0.31 -17.13
C ASP A 8 -14.65 -1.45 -16.12
N LEU A 9 -14.52 -1.10 -14.84
CA LEU A 9 -14.34 -2.07 -13.76
C LEU A 9 -15.66 -2.81 -13.47
N GLN A 10 -16.81 -2.14 -13.62
CA GLN A 10 -18.12 -2.80 -13.54
C GLN A 10 -18.29 -3.82 -14.67
N LYS A 11 -17.88 -3.48 -15.90
CA LYS A 11 -17.98 -4.35 -17.08
C LYS A 11 -17.25 -5.68 -16.92
N HIS A 12 -16.10 -5.66 -16.24
CA HIS A 12 -15.30 -6.85 -15.97
C HIS A 12 -15.95 -7.85 -15.00
N HIS A 13 -17.00 -7.43 -14.27
CA HIS A 13 -17.66 -8.22 -13.24
C HIS A 13 -19.18 -8.32 -13.46
N GLU A 14 -19.68 -8.07 -14.69
CA GLU A 14 -21.11 -8.05 -15.02
C GLU A 14 -21.85 -9.36 -14.69
N GLU A 15 -21.16 -10.50 -14.69
CA GLU A 15 -21.72 -11.82 -14.37
C GLU A 15 -21.57 -12.21 -12.89
N MET A 16 -20.87 -11.39 -12.09
CA MET A 16 -20.62 -11.67 -10.68
C MET A 16 -21.73 -11.06 -9.82
N ASP A 17 -22.23 -11.82 -8.84
CA ASP A 17 -23.19 -11.27 -7.88
C ASP A 17 -22.57 -10.06 -7.15
N VAL A 18 -23.40 -9.07 -6.82
CA VAL A 18 -22.95 -7.82 -6.21
C VAL A 18 -22.24 -8.06 -4.87
N PHE A 19 -22.67 -9.05 -4.10
CA PHE A 19 -22.01 -9.42 -2.85
C PHE A 19 -20.63 -10.01 -3.12
N ASP A 20 -20.53 -10.96 -4.05
CA ASP A 20 -19.28 -11.62 -4.45
C ASP A 20 -18.27 -10.62 -5.04
N MET A 21 -18.74 -9.64 -5.80
CA MET A 21 -17.92 -8.56 -6.34
C MET A 21 -17.31 -7.70 -5.24
N ILE A 22 -18.09 -7.34 -4.23
CA ILE A 22 -17.59 -6.54 -3.08
C ILE A 22 -16.56 -7.33 -2.27
N GLU A 23 -16.83 -8.62 -2.02
CA GLU A 23 -15.88 -9.52 -1.36
C GLU A 23 -14.57 -9.64 -2.15
N TYR A 24 -14.66 -9.90 -3.45
CA TYR A 24 -13.50 -10.02 -4.33
C TYR A 24 -12.63 -8.77 -4.31
N LEU A 25 -13.23 -7.58 -4.48
CA LEU A 25 -12.50 -6.32 -4.49
C LEU A 25 -11.88 -6.04 -3.12
N LYS A 26 -12.59 -6.32 -2.03
CA LYS A 26 -12.03 -6.20 -0.67
C LYS A 26 -10.81 -7.09 -0.52
N GLN A 27 -10.90 -8.36 -0.91
CA GLN A 27 -9.78 -9.30 -0.81
C GLN A 27 -8.60 -8.85 -1.69
N LEU A 28 -8.86 -8.42 -2.92
CA LEU A 28 -7.84 -7.95 -3.86
C LEU A 28 -7.10 -6.73 -3.32
N TYR A 29 -7.83 -5.67 -2.93
CA TYR A 29 -7.22 -4.44 -2.45
C TYR A 29 -6.62 -4.58 -1.05
N GLN A 30 -7.18 -5.42 -0.17
CA GLN A 30 -6.55 -5.75 1.10
C GLN A 30 -5.26 -6.54 0.91
N GLY A 31 -5.24 -7.49 -0.03
CA GLY A 31 -4.05 -8.25 -0.40
C GLY A 31 -2.96 -7.34 -0.95
N GLN A 32 -3.32 -6.44 -1.87
CA GLN A 32 -2.41 -5.45 -2.42
C GLN A 32 -1.86 -4.50 -1.34
N ALA A 33 -2.73 -3.95 -0.47
CA ALA A 33 -2.31 -3.08 0.62
C ALA A 33 -1.40 -3.81 1.61
N ARG A 34 -1.67 -5.08 1.91
CA ARG A 34 -0.80 -5.92 2.75
C ARG A 34 0.58 -6.11 2.10
N GLN A 35 0.62 -6.40 0.81
CA GLN A 35 1.87 -6.57 0.07
C GLN A 35 2.67 -5.27 0.04
N GLU A 36 2.04 -4.13 -0.26
CA GLU A 36 2.70 -2.82 -0.28
C GLU A 36 3.27 -2.47 1.09
N ARG A 37 2.50 -2.68 2.17
CA ARG A 37 2.99 -2.49 3.54
C ARG A 37 4.20 -3.37 3.86
N PHE A 38 4.19 -4.63 3.42
CA PHE A 38 5.30 -5.54 3.63
C PHE A 38 6.56 -5.06 2.90
N ASP A 39 6.42 -4.65 1.64
CA ASP A 39 7.55 -4.18 0.82
C ASP A 39 8.14 -2.88 1.36
N VAL A 40 7.30 -1.91 1.78
CA VAL A 40 7.76 -0.67 2.41
C VAL A 40 8.44 -0.95 3.75
N SER A 41 7.87 -1.82 4.58
CA SER A 41 8.49 -2.21 5.87
C SER A 41 9.84 -2.87 5.66
N LYS A 42 9.92 -3.80 4.71
CA LYS A 42 11.17 -4.48 4.34
C LYS A 42 12.22 -3.48 3.84
N ALA A 43 11.82 -2.50 3.04
CA ALA A 43 12.70 -1.44 2.56
C ALA A 43 13.19 -0.53 3.70
N LEU A 44 12.31 -0.16 4.63
CA LEU A 44 12.65 0.66 5.81
C LEU A 44 13.65 -0.04 6.72
N PHE A 45 13.33 -1.24 7.20
CA PHE A 45 14.20 -1.99 8.13
C PHE A 45 15.46 -2.54 7.46
N GLY A 46 15.43 -2.70 6.13
CA GLY A 46 16.61 -3.03 5.33
C GLY A 46 17.46 -1.82 4.93
N CYS A 47 16.96 -0.59 5.16
CA CYS A 47 17.66 0.63 4.76
C CYS A 47 18.93 0.80 5.62
N LYS A 48 20.10 0.84 4.97
CA LYS A 48 21.39 1.07 5.62
C LYS A 48 22.05 2.31 5.05
N MET A 49 22.67 3.10 5.92
CA MET A 49 23.46 4.24 5.49
C MET A 49 24.80 3.76 4.90
N ALA A 50 25.08 4.11 3.65
CA ALA A 50 26.38 3.85 3.05
C ALA A 50 27.46 4.75 3.68
N LYS A 51 28.68 4.23 3.85
CA LYS A 51 29.81 4.92 4.53
C LYS A 51 30.17 6.31 3.98
N ARG A 52 29.74 6.64 2.76
CA ARG A 52 30.01 7.91 2.08
C ARG A 52 28.77 8.77 1.82
N ASN A 53 27.58 8.31 2.23
CA ASN A 53 26.36 9.10 2.08
C ASN A 53 26.23 10.11 3.22
N SER A 54 25.61 11.26 2.91
CA SER A 54 25.23 12.22 3.94
C SER A 54 24.15 11.62 4.83
N VAL A 55 24.19 11.95 6.13
CA VAL A 55 23.14 11.57 7.09
C VAL A 55 21.80 12.13 6.62
N GLY A 56 21.77 13.37 6.11
CA GLY A 56 20.54 14.01 5.62
C GLY A 56 19.86 13.20 4.51
N THR A 57 20.62 12.73 3.51
CA THR A 57 20.09 11.89 2.43
C THR A 57 19.52 10.57 2.96
N TYR A 58 20.19 9.95 3.92
CA TYR A 58 19.72 8.72 4.54
C TYR A 58 18.43 8.93 5.35
N VAL A 59 18.37 9.97 6.16
CA VAL A 59 17.19 10.32 6.97
C VAL A 59 16.01 10.67 6.09
N LEU A 60 16.20 11.46 5.03
CA LEU A 60 15.13 11.76 4.06
C LEU A 60 14.54 10.50 3.44
N LYS A 61 15.40 9.51 3.10
CA LYS A 61 14.93 8.21 2.59
C LYS A 61 14.12 7.44 3.63
N MET A 62 14.53 7.47 4.90
CA MET A 62 13.76 6.84 5.98
C MET A 62 12.41 7.52 6.20
N ILE A 63 12.37 8.86 6.18
CA ILE A 63 11.12 9.64 6.31
C ILE A 63 10.13 9.22 5.22
N GLY A 64 10.57 9.14 3.96
CA GLY A 64 9.69 8.73 2.86
C GLY A 64 9.07 7.33 3.06
N TYR A 65 9.80 6.39 3.67
CA TYR A 65 9.23 5.08 4.02
C TYR A 65 8.23 5.16 5.18
N VAL A 66 8.49 5.98 6.20
CA VAL A 66 7.55 6.19 7.32
C VAL A 66 6.25 6.84 6.83
N GLU A 67 6.35 7.88 6.01
CA GLU A 67 5.18 8.55 5.40
C GLU A 67 4.38 7.58 4.50
N SER A 68 5.08 6.69 3.78
CA SER A 68 4.44 5.66 2.97
C SER A 68 3.64 4.66 3.82
N LEU A 69 4.17 4.26 4.97
CA LEU A 69 3.45 3.40 5.93
C LEU A 69 2.25 4.11 6.55
N GLU A 70 2.38 5.40 6.88
CA GLU A 70 1.27 6.21 7.38
C GLU A 70 0.13 6.31 6.36
N ARG A 71 0.44 6.58 5.08
CA ARG A 71 -0.54 6.58 3.98
C ARG A 71 -1.25 5.23 3.82
N LEU A 72 -0.54 4.13 4.10
CA LEU A 72 -1.10 2.78 4.08
C LEU A 72 -1.88 2.44 5.36
N GLY A 73 -2.01 3.37 6.31
CA GLY A 73 -2.76 3.19 7.56
C GLY A 73 -2.00 2.36 8.61
N PHE A 74 -0.67 2.40 8.61
CA PHE A 74 0.17 1.65 9.55
C PHE A 74 1.30 2.52 10.14
N PRO A 75 0.97 3.52 10.99
CA PRO A 75 1.96 4.38 11.61
C PRO A 75 2.84 3.61 12.61
N LEU A 76 4.13 3.97 12.70
CA LEU A 76 5.11 3.24 13.53
C LEU A 76 5.26 3.78 14.97
N GLY A 77 4.58 4.87 15.33
CA GLY A 77 4.79 5.58 16.60
C GLY A 77 3.55 5.63 17.50
N GLN A 78 2.76 4.56 17.55
CA GLN A 78 1.54 4.48 18.35
C GLN A 78 1.79 4.01 19.79
#